data_AF-A0AAV6VK71-F1
#
_entry.id   AF-A0AAV6VK71-F1
#
_cell.length_a   1.000
_cell.length_b   1.000
_cell.length_c   1.000
_cell.angle_alpha   90.00
_cell.angle_beta   90.00
_cell.angle_gamma   90.00
#
_symmetry.space_group_name_H-M   'P 1'
#
loop_
_entity.id
_entity.type
_entity.pdbx_description
1 polymer ?
#
loop_
_entity_poly.entity_id
_entity_poly.type
_entity_poly.pdbx_seq_one_letter_code
_entity_poly.pdbx_strand_id
1 'polypeptide(L)'
;MIGFRWKNTVDKRQLLMEEPNIVQWKYRYLRQMKKYRDDNRNIIFFDETWIDNNLSFGKCWQLEKIGRFKKHKDGQRLIIVHAVQLMKMALLRGPV
;
A
#
# COMPACT_ATOMS: atom_id res chain seq x y z
N MET A 1 -0.04 -36.58 12.10
CA MET A 1 0.61 -36.46 10.79
C MET A 1 -0.05 -35.30 10.07
N ILE A 2 0.65 -34.19 9.84
CA ILE A 2 0.03 -32.96 9.35
C ILE A 2 -0.05 -33.03 7.82
N GLY A 3 -1.28 -33.12 7.29
CA GLY A 3 -1.60 -33.51 5.91
C GLY A 3 -1.29 -32.48 4.82
N PHE A 4 -0.15 -31.79 4.90
CA PHE A 4 0.26 -30.85 3.85
C PHE A 4 0.83 -31.60 2.64
N ARG A 5 0.34 -31.27 1.44
CA ARG A 5 0.89 -31.73 0.15
C ARG A 5 1.33 -30.53 -0.67
N TRP A 6 2.55 -30.61 -1.20
CA TRP A 6 3.04 -29.66 -2.19
C TRP A 6 2.21 -29.75 -3.48
N LYS A 7 1.77 -28.59 -4.00
CA LYS A 7 1.09 -28.47 -5.29
C LYS A 7 1.78 -27.39 -6.12
N ASN A 8 2.05 -27.69 -7.38
CA ASN A 8 2.52 -26.68 -8.33
C ASN A 8 1.32 -25.83 -8.76
N THR A 9 1.33 -24.54 -8.44
CA THR A 9 0.29 -23.57 -8.83
C THR A 9 0.89 -22.52 -9.77
N VAL A 10 0.14 -22.13 -10.79
CA VAL A 10 0.55 -21.14 -11.80
C VAL A 10 0.71 -19.74 -11.18
N ASP A 11 -0.20 -19.35 -10.29
CA ASP A 11 -0.13 -18.10 -9.54
C ASP A 11 -0.25 -18.35 -8.03
N LYS A 12 0.88 -18.16 -7.32
CA LYS A 12 0.94 -18.29 -5.86
C LYS A 12 0.03 -17.28 -5.14
N ARG A 13 -0.28 -16.13 -5.78
CA ARG A 13 -1.19 -15.13 -5.21
C ARG A 13 -2.63 -15.61 -5.23
N GLN A 14 -3.06 -16.30 -6.29
CA GLN A 14 -4.41 -16.88 -6.34
C GLN A 14 -4.61 -17.91 -5.23
N LEU A 15 -3.64 -18.80 -5.02
CA LEU A 15 -3.70 -19.80 -3.96
C LEU A 15 -3.85 -19.17 -2.56
N LEU A 16 -3.08 -18.12 -2.27
CA LEU A 16 -3.19 -17.39 -1.00
C LEU A 16 -4.52 -16.63 -0.90
N MET A 17 -4.99 -16.03 -1.99
CA MET A 17 -6.25 -15.28 -2.00
C MET A 17 -7.48 -16.17 -1.83
N GLU A 18 -7.38 -17.44 -2.19
CA GLU A 18 -8.42 -18.46 -2.01
C GLU A 18 -8.35 -19.16 -0.65
N GLU A 19 -7.29 -18.93 0.14
CA GLU A 19 -7.19 -19.52 1.47
C GLU A 19 -8.39 -19.03 2.33
N PRO A 20 -9.21 -19.93 2.89
CA PRO A 20 -10.45 -19.55 3.58
C PRO A 20 -10.24 -18.53 4.70
N ASN A 21 -9.09 -18.62 5.39
CA ASN A 21 -8.70 -17.70 6.44
C ASN A 21 -8.49 -16.27 5.89
N ILE A 22 -7.72 -16.14 4.80
CA ILE A 22 -7.43 -14.86 4.15
C ILE A 22 -8.73 -14.24 3.61
N VAL A 23 -9.59 -15.05 3.00
CA VAL A 23 -10.93 -14.62 2.56
C VAL A 23 -11.75 -14.08 3.72
N GLN A 24 -11.83 -14.81 4.84
CA GLN A 24 -12.56 -14.37 6.03
C GLN A 24 -12.00 -13.06 6.59
N TRP A 25 -10.68 -12.90 6.61
CA TRP A 25 -10.02 -11.68 7.08
C TRP A 25 -10.35 -10.48 6.20
N LYS A 26 -10.36 -10.66 4.87
CA LYS A 26 -10.78 -9.62 3.91
C LYS A 26 -12.23 -9.20 4.15
N TYR A 27 -13.14 -10.16 4.37
CA TYR A 27 -14.53 -9.84 4.69
C TYR A 27 -14.67 -9.04 6.00
N ARG A 28 -13.97 -9.44 7.07
CA ARG A 28 -13.97 -8.73 8.35
C ARG A 28 -13.42 -7.32 8.23
N TYR A 29 -12.33 -7.16 7.48
CA TYR A 29 -11.72 -5.86 7.20
C TYR A 29 -12.70 -4.94 6.45
N LEU A 30 -13.27 -5.42 5.34
CA LEU A 30 -14.19 -4.63 4.52
C LEU A 30 -15.44 -4.20 5.29
N ARG A 31 -16.02 -5.09 6.12
CA ARG A 31 -17.17 -4.75 6.96
C ARG A 31 -16.83 -3.65 7.98
N GLN A 32 -15.70 -3.76 8.66
CA GLN A 32 -15.26 -2.74 9.62
C GLN A 32 -14.97 -1.40 8.93
N MET A 33 -14.26 -1.44 7.79
CA MET A 33 -13.96 -0.24 7.02
C MET A 33 -15.22 0.45 6.50
N LYS A 34 -16.25 -0.30 6.11
CA LYS A 34 -17.55 0.28 5.78
C LYS A 34 -18.15 1.01 6.98
N LYS A 35 -18.23 0.35 8.14
CA LYS A 35 -18.71 0.97 9.38
C LYS A 35 -17.95 2.26 9.72
N TYR A 36 -16.62 2.25 9.64
CA TYR A 36 -15.81 3.44 9.95
C TYR A 36 -16.04 4.60 8.98
N ARG A 37 -16.31 4.30 7.71
CA ARG A 37 -16.67 5.32 6.71
C ARG A 37 -18.07 5.88 6.94
N ASP A 38 -19.01 5.03 7.33
CA ASP A 38 -20.40 5.39 7.67
C ASP A 38 -20.43 6.25 8.95
N ASP A 39 -19.60 5.90 9.94
CA ASP A 39 -19.36 6.68 11.17
C ASP A 39 -18.60 8.01 10.94
N ASN A 40 -18.28 8.38 9.68
CA ASN A 40 -17.50 9.58 9.33
C ASN A 40 -16.12 9.69 10.04
N ARG A 41 -15.47 8.56 10.34
CA ARG A 41 -14.15 8.57 10.98
C ARG A 41 -13.08 9.07 10.02
N ASN A 42 -12.07 9.75 10.58
CA ASN A 42 -10.87 10.11 9.83
C ASN A 42 -10.00 8.85 9.64
N ILE A 43 -9.82 8.42 8.38
CA ILE A 43 -9.09 7.19 8.04
C ILE A 43 -7.79 7.56 7.33
N ILE A 44 -6.69 7.43 8.06
CA ILE A 44 -5.33 7.67 7.57
C ILE A 44 -4.71 6.32 7.20
N PHE A 45 -4.20 6.20 5.98
CA PHE A 45 -3.46 5.03 5.53
C PHE A 45 -1.97 5.29 5.63
N PHE A 46 -1.24 4.32 6.18
CA PHE A 46 0.22 4.31 6.20
C PHE A 46 0.72 3.24 5.22
N ASP A 47 1.75 3.57 4.45
CA ASP A 47 2.41 2.63 3.56
C ASP A 47 3.93 2.81 3.63
N GLU A 48 4.66 1.69 3.59
CA GLU A 48 6.12 1.67 3.66
C GLU A 48 6.68 1.36 2.28
N THR A 49 7.47 2.28 1.73
CA THR A 49 8.21 2.06 0.49
C THR A 49 9.71 2.01 0.76
N TRP A 50 10.34 0.97 0.20
CA TRP A 50 11.79 0.78 0.24
C TRP A 50 12.43 1.50 -0.94
N ILE A 51 13.45 2.33 -0.68
CA ILE A 51 14.28 2.88 -1.75
C ILE A 51 15.49 1.97 -1.91
N ASP A 52 15.67 1.44 -3.12
CA ASP A 52 16.88 0.71 -3.50
C ASP A 52 18.00 1.70 -3.86
N ASN A 53 19.21 1.44 -3.37
CA ASN A 53 20.40 2.24 -3.66
C ASN A 53 20.87 2.09 -5.11
N ASN A 54 20.50 0.99 -5.77
CA ASN A 54 20.76 0.79 -7.19
C ASN A 54 19.80 1.60 -8.09
N LEU A 55 18.81 2.29 -7.53
CA LEU A 55 17.87 3.11 -8.28
C LEU A 55 18.55 4.42 -8.70
N SER A 56 19.41 4.34 -9.71
CA SER A 56 20.02 5.52 -10.33
C SER A 56 18.96 6.25 -11.16
N PHE A 57 18.29 7.23 -10.56
CA PHE A 57 17.47 8.16 -11.32
C PHE A 57 18.40 9.04 -12.18
N GLY A 58 18.63 8.62 -13.43
CA GLY A 58 19.33 9.45 -14.42
C GLY A 58 18.58 10.75 -14.75
N LYS A 59 17.29 10.82 -14.39
CA LYS A 59 16.43 11.99 -14.48
C LYS A 59 15.50 12.01 -13.26
N CYS A 60 15.55 13.06 -12.47
CA CYS A 60 14.59 13.31 -11.39
C CYS A 60 14.04 14.72 -11.52
N TRP A 61 12.75 14.89 -11.24
CA TRP A 61 12.13 16.21 -11.17
C TRP A 61 12.60 16.89 -9.88
N GLN A 62 13.44 17.91 -10.01
CA GLN A 62 13.95 18.69 -8.88
C GLN A 62 13.40 20.11 -8.97
N LEU A 63 13.01 20.67 -7.83
CA LEU A 63 12.85 22.11 -7.68
C LEU A 63 14.24 22.75 -7.71
N GLU A 64 14.41 23.90 -8.37
CA GLU A 64 15.70 24.56 -8.65
C GLU A 64 16.66 24.71 -7.44
N LYS A 65 16.15 24.64 -6.21
CA LYS A 65 16.91 24.94 -4.98
C LYS A 65 17.43 23.71 -4.21
N ILE A 66 17.15 22.49 -4.64
CA ILE A 66 17.60 21.29 -3.93
C ILE A 66 18.87 20.77 -4.61
N GLY A 67 20.03 21.03 -3.99
CA GLY A 67 21.33 20.60 -4.48
C GLY A 67 21.41 19.09 -4.71
N ARG A 68 22.32 18.68 -5.62
CA ARG A 68 22.56 17.28 -6.04
C ARG A 68 22.49 16.30 -4.86
N PHE A 69 21.61 15.31 -4.96
CA PHE A 69 21.51 14.22 -3.99
C PHE A 69 22.87 13.53 -3.83
N LYS A 70 23.39 13.46 -2.59
CA LYS A 70 24.56 12.65 -2.29
C LYS A 70 24.17 11.19 -2.50
N LYS A 71 24.99 10.44 -3.24
CA LYS A 71 24.83 8.98 -3.34
C LYS A 71 24.87 8.40 -1.92
N HIS A 72 23.86 7.61 -1.59
CA HIS A 72 23.81 6.89 -0.35
C HIS A 72 24.86 5.77 -0.37
N LYS A 73 25.41 5.38 0.79
CA LYS A 73 26.39 4.30 0.87
C LYS A 73 25.70 2.96 0.64
N ASP A 74 26.34 2.08 -0.12
CA ASP A 74 25.85 0.74 -0.38
C ASP A 74 25.62 -0.02 0.95
N GLY A 75 24.48 -0.69 1.06
CA GLY A 75 24.10 -1.52 2.22
C GLY A 75 23.14 -0.90 3.24
N GLN A 76 22.88 0.42 3.21
CA GLN A 76 21.84 1.02 4.06
C GLN A 76 20.49 1.05 3.33
N ARG A 77 19.43 0.59 4.01
CA ARG A 77 18.05 0.62 3.48
C ARG A 77 17.35 1.87 3.96
N LEU A 78 16.81 2.66 3.03
CA LEU A 78 15.96 3.79 3.34
C LEU A 78 14.49 3.34 3.26
N ILE A 79 13.75 3.59 4.34
CA ILE A 79 12.30 3.34 4.44
C ILE A 79 11.62 4.70 4.42
N ILE A 80 10.69 4.91 3.49
CA ILE A 80 9.78 6.04 3.52
C ILE A 80 8.42 5.55 3.99
N VAL A 81 7.88 6.17 5.03
CA VAL A 81 6.50 5.99 5.48
C VAL A 81 5.65 7.09 4.84
N HIS A 82 4.73 6.70 3.98
CA HIS A 82 3.72 7.60 3.41
C HIS A 82 2.47 7.60 4.29
N ALA A 83 1.90 8.77 4.56
CA ALA A 83 0.62 8.91 5.24
C ALA A 83 -0.37 9.62 4.30
N VAL A 84 -1.45 8.95 3.91
CA VAL A 84 -2.45 9.50 2.98
C VAL A 84 -3.82 9.51 3.61
N GLN A 85 -4.50 10.65 3.51
CA GLN A 85 -5.90 10.82 3.86
C GLN A 85 -6.74 10.83 2.59
N LEU A 86 -7.71 9.92 2.47
CA LEU A 86 -8.67 9.98 1.38
C LEU A 86 -9.67 11.11 1.68
N MET A 87 -9.63 12.22 0.92
CA MET A 87 -10.66 13.25 1.01
C MET A 87 -11.97 12.76 0.39
N LYS A 88 -13.10 13.06 1.06
CA LYS A 88 -14.43 12.82 0.49
C LYS A 88 -14.66 13.83 -0.64
N MET A 89 -14.73 13.35 -1.88
CA MET A 89 -15.29 14.12 -2.99
C MET A 89 -16.80 14.24 -2.75
N ALA A 90 -17.24 15.35 -2.17
CA ALA A 90 -18.65 15.69 -2.14
C ALA A 90 -19.07 16.10 -3.56
N LEU A 91 -19.83 15.24 -4.22
CA LEU A 91 -20.47 15.54 -5.49
C LEU A 91 -21.60 16.53 -5.20
N LEU A 92 -21.29 17.83 -5.24
CA LEU A 92 -22.29 18.90 -5.19
C LEU A 92 -23.13 18.81 -6.47
N ARG A 93 -24.21 18.02 -6.44
CA ARG A 93 -25.30 18.19 -7.41
C ARG A 93 -26.01 19.49 -7.06
N GLY A 94 -25.78 20.52 -7.88
CA GLY A 94 -26.57 21.75 -7.85
C GLY A 94 -28.04 21.46 -8.22
N PRO A 95 -28.99 22.31 -7.80
CA PRO A 95 -30.40 22.13 -8.10
C PRO A 95 -30.65 22.24 -9.61
N VAL A 96 -31.63 21.44 -10.06
CA VAL A 96 -32.11 21.27 -11.45
C VAL A 96 -32.68 22.57 -12.01
#